data_AF-A0A517ZF18-F1
#
_entry.id   AF-A0A517ZF18-F1
#
_cell.length_a   1.000
_cell.length_b   1.000
_cell.length_c   1.000
_cell.angle_alpha   90.00
_cell.angle_beta   90.00
_cell.angle_gamma   90.00
#
_symmetry.space_group_name_H-M   'P 1'
#
loop_
_entity.id
_entity.type
_entity.pdbx_description
1 polymer ?
#
loop_
_entity_poly.entity_id
_entity_poly.type
_entity_poly.pdbx_seq_one_letter_code
_entity_poly.pdbx_strand_id
1 'polypeptide(L)'
;MADAVEPLPVLAGHEANCLSDPEQEGYLQLMLRGASPAAACLQLELPVGNVLRTMEQQPEFRERLRQVRELLSQNVAAALYRAAMEGSVSAQSFYLKNQPPPEWPQPDEADSDIDDAMSNDELLDRCRAAGLAVPPEVETLLRRPDRAPAPAAVSPADPDRPS
;
A
#
# COMPACT_ATOMS: atom_id res chain seq x y z
N MET A 1 -9.38 34.23 32.20
CA MET A 1 -8.90 33.95 30.83
C MET A 1 -9.61 32.69 30.39
N ALA A 2 -10.68 32.87 29.61
CA ALA A 2 -11.54 31.78 29.15
C ALA A 2 -10.90 31.20 27.89
N ASP A 3 -10.52 29.92 27.96
CA ASP A 3 -10.03 29.15 26.83
C ASP A 3 -11.26 28.66 26.05
N ALA A 4 -11.55 29.34 24.95
CA ALA A 4 -12.63 28.97 24.06
C ALA A 4 -12.12 27.87 23.13
N VAL A 5 -12.33 26.62 23.53
CA VAL A 5 -12.22 25.47 22.64
C VAL A 5 -13.28 25.64 21.55
N GLU A 6 -12.87 26.09 20.36
CA GLU A 6 -13.68 26.06 19.16
C GLU A 6 -14.13 24.60 18.92
N PRO A 7 -15.44 24.31 18.96
CA PRO A 7 -15.90 22.99 18.58
C PRO A 7 -15.63 22.79 17.10
N LEU A 8 -14.91 21.71 16.78
CA LEU A 8 -14.80 21.18 15.42
C LEU A 8 -16.18 21.23 14.75
N PRO A 9 -16.29 21.67 13.48
CA PRO A 9 -17.56 21.74 12.80
C PRO A 9 -18.18 20.35 12.80
N VAL A 10 -19.21 20.19 13.62
CA VAL A 10 -20.15 19.08 13.54
C VAL A 10 -20.64 19.11 12.10
N LEU A 11 -20.29 18.09 11.32
CA LEU A 11 -20.81 17.85 9.97
C LEU A 11 -22.32 17.62 10.12
N ALA A 12 -23.04 18.72 10.28
CA ALA A 12 -24.48 18.78 10.41
C ALA A 12 -25.06 18.06 9.19
N GLY A 13 -25.98 17.13 9.47
CA GLY A 13 -26.55 16.20 8.49
C GLY A 13 -27.06 16.89 7.24
N HIS A 14 -26.18 17.08 6.27
CA HIS A 14 -26.58 17.19 4.88
C HIS A 14 -27.18 15.84 4.55
N GLU A 15 -28.49 15.83 4.33
CA GLU A 15 -29.18 14.67 3.81
C GLU A 15 -28.34 14.11 2.67
N ALA A 16 -27.82 12.91 2.86
CA ALA A 16 -26.86 12.35 1.93
C ALA A 16 -27.59 12.08 0.62
N ASN A 17 -27.63 13.03 -0.29
CA ASN A 17 -28.32 12.87 -1.55
C ASN A 17 -27.35 12.23 -2.54
N CYS A 18 -27.87 11.46 -3.50
CA CYS A 18 -27.04 11.04 -4.62
C CYS A 18 -26.55 12.28 -5.36
N LEU A 19 -25.35 12.19 -5.92
CA LEU A 19 -24.80 13.21 -6.79
C LEU A 19 -25.68 13.38 -8.01
N SER A 20 -25.91 14.62 -8.40
CA SER A 20 -26.51 14.96 -9.70
C SER A 20 -25.56 14.58 -10.84
N ASP A 21 -26.11 14.39 -12.04
CA ASP A 21 -25.31 14.07 -13.24
C ASP A 21 -24.11 15.01 -13.49
N PRO A 22 -24.22 16.35 -13.37
CA PRO A 22 -23.07 17.22 -13.54
C PRO A 22 -22.02 17.05 -12.42
N GLU A 23 -22.42 16.77 -11.19
CA GLU A 23 -21.48 16.50 -10.08
C GLU A 23 -20.75 15.17 -10.28
N GLN A 24 -21.46 14.14 -10.76
CA GLN A 24 -20.86 12.86 -11.11
C GLN A 24 -19.82 13.01 -12.21
N GLU A 25 -20.15 13.73 -13.27
CA GLU A 25 -19.23 13.98 -14.39
C GLU A 25 -18.01 14.79 -13.94
N GLY A 26 -18.23 15.86 -13.17
CA GLY A 26 -17.14 16.64 -12.59
C GLY A 26 -16.21 15.79 -11.72
N TYR A 27 -16.79 14.91 -10.89
CA TYR A 27 -16.02 14.00 -10.04
C TYR A 27 -15.18 13.03 -10.88
N LEU A 28 -15.77 12.39 -11.90
CA LEU A 28 -15.07 11.46 -12.79
C LEU A 28 -13.93 12.16 -13.57
N GLN A 29 -14.13 13.39 -14.01
CA GLN A 29 -13.08 14.17 -14.69
C GLN A 29 -11.89 14.49 -13.77
N LEU A 30 -12.14 14.81 -12.50
CA LEU A 30 -11.06 15.02 -11.53
C LEU A 30 -10.29 13.72 -11.27
N MET A 31 -11.01 12.60 -11.12
CA MET A 31 -10.40 11.28 -10.99
C MET A 31 -9.51 10.95 -12.21
N LEU A 32 -9.99 11.19 -13.43
CA LEU A 32 -9.21 10.99 -14.67
C LEU A 32 -7.93 11.82 -14.73
N ARG A 33 -7.90 12.99 -14.08
CA ARG A 33 -6.70 13.84 -13.97
C ARG A 33 -5.75 13.39 -12.84
N GLY A 34 -6.05 12.29 -12.16
CA GLY A 34 -5.24 11.75 -11.08
C GLY A 34 -5.55 12.35 -9.70
N ALA A 35 -6.65 13.09 -9.55
CA ALA A 35 -7.07 13.52 -8.22
C ALA A 35 -7.43 12.30 -7.34
N SER A 36 -7.09 12.36 -6.06
CA SER A 36 -7.57 11.37 -5.10
C SER A 36 -9.08 11.58 -4.85
N PRO A 37 -9.82 10.54 -4.41
CA PRO A 37 -11.23 10.68 -4.04
C PRO A 37 -11.49 11.83 -3.07
N ALA A 38 -10.64 11.97 -2.04
CA ALA A 38 -10.74 13.05 -1.06
C ALA A 38 -10.49 14.43 -1.67
N ALA A 39 -9.47 14.55 -2.54
CA ALA A 39 -9.18 15.80 -3.24
C ALA A 39 -10.31 16.19 -4.20
N ALA A 40 -10.91 15.23 -4.92
CA ALA A 40 -12.05 15.47 -5.80
C ALA A 40 -13.28 15.94 -5.03
N CYS A 41 -13.58 15.33 -3.87
CA CYS A 41 -14.66 15.77 -2.99
C CYS A 41 -14.43 17.21 -2.50
N LEU A 42 -13.20 17.52 -2.05
CA LEU A 42 -12.86 18.84 -1.55
C LEU A 42 -12.94 19.92 -2.64
N GLN A 43 -12.49 19.62 -3.87
CA GLN A 43 -12.53 20.58 -4.99
C GLN A 43 -13.94 20.87 -5.50
N LEU A 44 -14.85 19.90 -5.39
CA LEU A 44 -16.24 20.05 -5.82
C LEU A 44 -17.18 20.42 -4.67
N GLU A 45 -16.64 20.61 -3.46
CA GLU A 45 -17.40 20.86 -2.23
C GLU A 45 -18.47 19.78 -1.97
N LEU A 46 -18.18 18.54 -2.38
CA LEU A 46 -19.09 17.40 -2.25
C LEU A 46 -18.83 16.65 -0.94
N PRO A 47 -19.89 16.28 -0.19
CA PRO A 47 -19.72 15.41 0.96
C PRO A 47 -19.42 13.98 0.49
N VAL A 48 -18.42 13.35 1.13
CA VAL A 48 -18.00 11.97 0.80
C VAL A 48 -19.17 10.98 0.89
N GLY A 49 -20.10 11.20 1.82
CA GLY A 49 -21.31 10.36 1.97
C GLY A 49 -22.19 10.34 0.71
N ASN A 50 -22.26 11.44 -0.04
CA ASN A 50 -23.04 11.51 -1.28
C ASN A 50 -22.40 10.67 -2.37
N VAL A 51 -21.07 10.71 -2.49
CA VAL A 51 -20.30 9.88 -3.44
C VAL A 51 -20.53 8.40 -3.13
N LEU A 52 -20.38 8.00 -1.86
CA LEU A 52 -20.57 6.61 -1.43
C LEU A 52 -21.99 6.12 -1.72
N ARG A 53 -23.00 6.91 -1.35
CA ARG A 53 -24.40 6.59 -1.64
C ARG A 53 -24.67 6.49 -3.14
N THR A 54 -24.09 7.37 -3.94
CA THR A 54 -24.20 7.32 -5.40
C THR A 54 -23.58 6.04 -5.95
N MET A 55 -22.43 5.60 -5.43
CA MET A 55 -21.83 4.32 -5.82
C MET A 55 -22.69 3.11 -5.46
N GLU A 56 -23.45 3.18 -4.36
CA GLU A 56 -24.36 2.11 -3.94
C GLU A 56 -25.66 2.09 -4.77
N GLN A 57 -26.24 3.26 -5.03
CA GLN A 57 -27.57 3.37 -5.63
C GLN A 57 -27.54 3.48 -7.16
N GLN A 58 -26.42 3.92 -7.75
CA GLN A 58 -26.29 4.14 -9.19
C GLN A 58 -25.18 3.27 -9.78
N PRO A 59 -25.52 2.07 -10.31
CA PRO A 59 -24.53 1.13 -10.81
C PRO A 59 -23.74 1.67 -12.01
N GLU A 60 -24.36 2.53 -12.83
CA GLU A 60 -23.71 3.17 -13.98
C GLU A 60 -22.57 4.11 -13.55
N PHE A 61 -22.77 4.88 -12.48
CA PHE A 61 -21.72 5.73 -11.92
C PHE A 61 -20.55 4.88 -11.39
N ARG A 62 -20.86 3.82 -10.65
CA ARG A 62 -19.85 2.89 -10.11
C ARG A 62 -19.03 2.25 -11.23
N GLU A 63 -19.69 1.84 -12.31
CA GLU A 63 -19.05 1.22 -13.46
C GLU A 63 -18.14 2.23 -14.19
N ARG A 64 -18.61 3.46 -14.43
CA ARG A 64 -17.77 4.54 -14.98
C ARG A 64 -16.55 4.82 -14.11
N LEU A 65 -16.72 4.90 -12.79
CA LEU A 65 -15.62 5.11 -11.85
C LEU A 65 -14.61 3.93 -11.88
N ARG A 66 -15.09 2.69 -12.01
CA ARG A 66 -14.25 1.51 -12.17
C ARG A 66 -13.40 1.60 -13.45
N GLN A 67 -14.01 1.97 -14.57
CA GLN A 67 -13.32 2.14 -15.85
C GLN A 67 -12.24 3.23 -15.78
N VAL A 68 -12.53 4.36 -15.12
CA VAL A 68 -11.54 5.42 -14.88
C VAL A 68 -10.33 4.87 -14.10
N ARG A 69 -10.57 4.11 -13.03
CA ARG A 69 -9.48 3.52 -12.23
C ARG A 69 -8.66 2.50 -13.01
N GLU A 70 -9.31 1.68 -13.80
CA GLU A 70 -8.64 0.70 -14.67
C GLU A 70 -7.73 1.40 -15.68
N LEU A 71 -8.24 2.44 -16.35
CA LEU A 71 -7.44 3.23 -17.29
C LEU A 71 -6.23 3.88 -16.61
N LEU A 72 -6.40 4.43 -15.41
CA LEU A 72 -5.29 5.00 -14.64
C LEU A 72 -4.27 3.94 -14.23
N SER A 73 -4.72 2.75 -13.81
CA SER A 73 -3.85 1.61 -13.49
C SER A 73 -3.00 1.20 -14.70
N GLN A 74 -3.63 1.09 -15.87
CA GLN A 74 -2.93 0.77 -17.12
C GLN A 74 -1.92 1.86 -17.51
N ASN A 75 -2.25 3.15 -17.31
CA ASN A 75 -1.31 4.24 -17.54
C ASN A 75 -0.10 4.17 -16.61
N VAL A 76 -0.31 3.84 -15.34
CA VAL A 76 0.79 3.64 -14.38
C VAL A 76 1.65 2.45 -14.80
N ALA A 77 1.04 1.33 -15.19
CA ALA A 77 1.76 0.15 -15.68
C ALA A 77 2.61 0.49 -16.92
N ALA A 78 2.06 1.24 -17.88
CA ALA A 78 2.79 1.68 -19.07
C ALA A 78 3.95 2.63 -18.73
N ALA A 79 3.73 3.58 -17.80
CA ALA A 79 4.77 4.49 -17.34
C ALA A 79 5.90 3.75 -16.61
N LEU A 80 5.55 2.79 -15.75
CA LEU A 80 6.48 1.94 -15.03
C LEU A 80 7.32 1.07 -15.99
N TYR A 81 6.68 0.46 -16.98
CA TYR A 81 7.38 -0.30 -18.02
C TYR A 81 8.37 0.58 -18.78
N ARG A 82 7.96 1.79 -19.19
CA ARG A 82 8.85 2.74 -19.86
C ARG A 82 10.05 3.10 -18.97
N ALA A 83 9.81 3.44 -17.71
CA ALA A 83 10.88 3.75 -16.76
C ALA A 83 11.84 2.57 -16.57
N ALA A 84 11.33 1.34 -16.57
CA ALA A 84 12.16 0.13 -16.52
C ALA A 84 13.04 -0.01 -17.78
N MET A 85 12.48 0.22 -18.97
CA MET A 85 13.22 0.20 -20.23
C MET A 85 14.28 1.32 -20.32
N GLU A 86 14.03 2.47 -19.68
CA GLU A 86 14.96 3.60 -19.60
C GLU A 86 16.10 3.39 -18.57
N GLY A 87 16.12 2.25 -17.86
CA GLY A 87 17.20 1.89 -16.95
C GLY A 87 16.95 2.21 -15.48
N SER A 88 15.72 2.56 -15.08
CA SER A 88 15.40 2.72 -13.66
C SER A 88 15.42 1.36 -12.95
N VAL A 89 16.44 1.13 -12.12
CA VAL A 89 16.64 -0.13 -11.39
C VAL A 89 15.45 -0.47 -10.49
N SER A 90 14.84 0.53 -9.84
CA SER A 90 13.66 0.33 -9.00
C SER A 90 12.44 -0.10 -9.83
N ALA A 91 12.23 0.50 -11.00
CA ALA A 91 11.15 0.13 -11.91
C ALA A 91 11.36 -1.27 -12.51
N GLN A 92 12.59 -1.60 -12.93
CA GLN A 92 12.96 -2.94 -13.41
C GLN A 92 12.72 -4.00 -12.33
N SER A 93 13.19 -3.74 -11.11
CA SER A 93 13.00 -4.64 -9.97
C SER A 93 11.53 -4.86 -9.67
N PHE A 94 10.72 -3.80 -9.64
CA PHE A 94 9.29 -3.91 -9.43
C PHE A 94 8.60 -4.67 -10.58
N TYR A 95 8.94 -4.36 -11.83
CA TYR A 95 8.36 -5.01 -13.01
C TYR A 95 8.63 -6.51 -13.02
N LEU A 96 9.88 -6.93 -12.81
CA LEU A 96 10.26 -8.35 -12.78
C LEU A 96 9.64 -9.12 -11.61
N LYS A 97 9.43 -8.47 -10.45
CA LYS A 97 8.73 -9.09 -9.31
C LYS A 97 7.25 -9.38 -9.61
N ASN A 98 6.59 -8.52 -10.37
CA ASN A 98 5.15 -8.65 -10.66
C ASN A 98 4.86 -9.34 -12.00
N GLN A 99 5.85 -9.39 -12.91
CA GLN A 99 5.77 -10.05 -14.21
C GLN A 99 7.09 -10.79 -14.48
N PRO A 100 7.37 -11.89 -13.75
CA PRO A 100 8.55 -12.70 -14.02
C PRO A 100 8.44 -13.34 -15.41
N PRO A 101 9.55 -13.46 -16.16
CA PRO A 101 9.59 -14.25 -17.38
C PRO A 101 9.04 -15.67 -17.17
N PRO A 102 8.40 -16.29 -18.17
CA PRO A 102 7.76 -17.60 -18.01
C PRO A 102 8.75 -18.72 -17.70
N GLU A 103 10.02 -18.56 -18.08
CA GLU A 103 11.11 -19.47 -17.75
C GLU A 103 11.65 -19.31 -16.31
N TRP A 104 11.24 -18.27 -15.58
CA TRP A 104 11.67 -18.11 -14.19
C TRP A 104 10.90 -19.09 -13.30
N PRO A 105 11.57 -19.70 -12.31
CA PRO A 105 10.88 -20.46 -11.28
C PRO A 105 9.83 -19.53 -10.66
N GLN A 106 8.56 -19.87 -10.80
CA GLN A 106 7.54 -19.17 -10.06
C GLN A 106 7.80 -19.48 -8.59
N PRO A 107 7.87 -18.47 -7.72
CA PRO A 107 7.87 -18.75 -6.30
C PRO A 107 6.56 -19.46 -6.01
N ASP A 108 6.62 -20.75 -5.67
CA ASP A 108 5.49 -21.42 -5.07
C ASP A 108 5.08 -20.55 -3.87
N GLU A 109 3.79 -20.26 -3.70
CA GLU A 109 3.28 -19.44 -2.58
C GLU A 109 3.70 -19.98 -1.19
N ALA A 110 4.29 -21.18 -1.14
CA ALA A 110 4.86 -21.81 0.03
C ALA A 110 6.32 -21.40 0.36
N ASP A 111 7.08 -20.80 -0.57
CA ASP A 111 8.52 -20.53 -0.37
C ASP A 111 8.82 -19.12 0.16
N SER A 112 7.88 -18.17 0.15
CA SER A 112 8.15 -16.82 0.69
C SER A 112 8.26 -16.79 2.22
N ASP A 113 7.69 -17.76 2.92
CA ASP A 113 7.67 -17.81 4.39
C ASP A 113 8.77 -18.71 4.96
N ILE A 114 9.43 -19.52 4.13
CA ILE A 114 10.44 -20.48 4.61
C ILE A 114 11.80 -19.80 4.79
N ASP A 115 12.22 -18.96 3.84
CA ASP A 115 13.53 -18.31 3.93
C ASP A 115 13.60 -17.21 5.01
N ASP A 116 12.48 -16.53 5.31
CA ASP A 116 12.40 -15.52 6.39
C ASP A 116 12.22 -16.14 7.79
N ALA A 117 11.87 -17.44 7.89
CA ALA A 117 11.70 -18.15 9.17
C ALA A 117 12.92 -19.00 9.57
N MET A 118 13.85 -19.25 8.65
CA MET A 118 15.05 -20.04 8.92
C MET A 118 16.13 -19.18 9.57
N SER A 119 16.71 -19.69 10.65
CA SER A 119 17.89 -19.05 11.25
C SER A 119 19.07 -19.07 10.27
N ASN A 120 19.97 -18.09 10.36
CA ASN A 120 21.18 -18.05 9.51
C ASN A 120 22.01 -19.35 9.60
N ASP A 121 21.97 -20.06 10.74
CA ASP A 121 22.63 -21.35 10.92
C ASP A 121 21.95 -22.46 10.10
N GLU A 122 20.61 -22.49 10.04
CA GLU A 122 19.86 -23.44 9.22
C GLU A 122 20.05 -23.19 7.71
N LEU A 123 20.21 -21.93 7.30
CA LEU A 123 20.55 -21.59 5.91
C LEU A 123 21.93 -22.11 5.52
N LEU A 124 22.94 -21.96 6.40
CA LEU A 124 24.29 -22.47 6.18
C LEU A 124 24.31 -24.01 6.06
N ASP A 125 23.53 -24.70 6.89
CA ASP A 125 23.45 -26.16 6.84
C ASP A 125 22.75 -26.67 5.57
N ARG A 126 21.75 -25.94 5.07
CA ARG A 126 21.10 -26.25 3.79
C ARG A 126 22.03 -26.04 2.59
N CYS A 127 22.84 -24.97 2.60
CA CYS A 127 23.86 -24.76 1.56
C CYS A 127 24.89 -25.90 1.52
N ARG A 128 25.34 -26.38 2.69
CA ARG A 128 26.25 -27.54 2.78
C ARG A 128 25.58 -28.83 2.29
N ALA A 129 24.32 -29.06 2.65
CA ALA A 129 23.56 -30.23 2.21
C ALA A 129 23.33 -30.26 0.69
N ALA A 130 23.21 -29.08 0.06
CA ALA A 130 23.11 -28.92 -1.39
C ALA A 130 24.47 -29.01 -2.13
N GLY A 131 25.59 -29.20 -1.41
CA GLY A 131 26.93 -29.28 -1.99
C GLY A 131 27.48 -27.94 -2.49
N LEU A 132 26.89 -26.82 -2.06
CA LEU A 132 27.35 -25.48 -2.42
C LEU A 132 28.52 -25.09 -1.51
N ALA A 133 29.64 -24.70 -2.12
CA ALA A 133 30.78 -24.17 -1.39
C ALA A 133 30.47 -22.74 -0.92
N VAL A 134 30.25 -22.56 0.37
CA VAL A 134 30.04 -21.25 0.99
C VAL A 134 31.40 -20.62 1.32
N PRO A 135 31.76 -19.46 0.75
CA PRO A 135 33.01 -18.77 1.08
C PRO A 135 33.06 -18.36 2.57
N PRO A 136 34.26 -18.35 3.20
CA PRO A 136 34.40 -18.07 4.63
C PRO A 136 33.93 -16.65 5.02
N GLU A 137 33.95 -15.71 4.09
CA GLU A 137 33.43 -14.35 4.29
C GLU A 137 31.90 -14.36 4.49
N VAL A 138 31.19 -15.25 3.78
CA VAL A 138 29.74 -15.41 3.87
C VAL A 138 29.36 -16.17 5.15
N GLU A 139 30.13 -17.18 5.54
CA GLU A 139 29.95 -17.87 6.83
C GLU A 139 30.08 -16.91 8.02
N THR A 140 31.02 -15.96 7.95
CA THR A 140 31.27 -15.00 9.02
C THR A 140 30.15 -13.97 9.15
N LEU A 141 29.56 -13.56 8.02
CA LEU A 141 28.42 -12.65 8.00
C LEU A 141 27.13 -13.29 8.51
N LEU A 142 26.88 -14.55 8.13
CA LEU A 142 25.67 -15.29 8.52
C LEU A 142 25.73 -15.77 9.98
N ARG A 143 26.91 -16.13 10.50
CA ARG A 143 27.09 -16.49 11.92
C ARG A 143 27.01 -15.32 12.90
N ARG A 144 26.91 -14.09 12.42
CA ARG A 144 26.71 -12.94 13.31
C ARG A 144 25.29 -13.11 13.89
N PRO A 145 25.13 -13.33 15.21
CA PRO A 145 23.81 -13.43 15.78
C PRO A 145 23.09 -12.14 15.46
N ASP A 146 21.90 -12.30 14.87
CA ASP A 146 21.03 -11.18 14.62
C ASP A 146 20.89 -10.37 15.91
N ARG A 147 20.88 -9.07 15.71
CA ARG A 147 20.70 -8.04 16.72
C ARG A 147 19.58 -8.49 17.64
N ALA A 148 19.89 -8.55 18.94
CA ALA A 148 18.93 -8.91 19.99
C ALA A 148 17.52 -8.37 19.68
N PRO A 149 16.45 -9.15 19.90
CA PRO A 149 15.09 -8.66 19.74
C PRO A 149 14.99 -7.34 20.50
N ALA A 150 14.46 -6.30 19.83
CA ALA A 150 14.23 -5.01 20.45
C ALA A 150 13.56 -5.25 21.83
N PRO A 151 14.06 -4.65 22.92
CA PRO A 151 13.45 -4.85 24.22
C PRO A 151 11.98 -4.49 24.12
N ALA A 152 11.12 -5.41 24.54
CA ALA A 152 9.69 -5.19 24.67
C ALA A 152 9.49 -3.81 25.31
N ALA A 153 8.72 -2.95 24.63
CA ALA A 153 8.40 -1.62 25.11
C ALA A 153 7.85 -1.76 26.54
N VAL A 154 8.66 -1.33 27.52
CA VAL A 154 8.22 -1.14 28.88
C VAL A 154 7.12 -0.08 28.81
N SER A 155 5.88 -0.49 29.08
CA SER A 155 4.78 0.44 29.30
C SER A 155 5.22 1.44 30.37
N PRO A 156 5.14 2.75 30.12
CA PRO A 156 5.44 3.74 31.15
C PRO A 156 4.47 3.53 32.32
N ALA A 157 5.04 3.26 33.49
CA ALA A 157 4.32 3.19 34.74
C ALA A 157 3.56 4.51 34.96
N ASP A 158 2.26 4.36 35.19
CA ASP A 158 1.32 5.42 35.52
C ASP A 158 1.67 6.00 36.91
N PRO A 159 2.07 7.28 37.03
CA PRO A 159 2.45 7.87 38.31
C PRO A 159 1.26 8.29 39.19
N ASP A 160 0.01 8.06 38.77
CA ASP A 160 -1.21 8.53 39.48
C ASP A 160 -1.95 7.42 40.26
N ARG A 161 -1.22 6.64 41.08
CA ARG A 161 -1.87 5.79 42.10
C ARG A 161 -1.78 6.44 43.49
N PRO A 162 -2.90 6.93 44.06
CA PRO A 162 -2.89 7.62 45.35
C PRO A 162 -2.54 6.67 46.50
N SER A 163 -1.90 7.26 47.51
CA SER A 163 -1.18 6.65 48.65
C SER A 163 -2.03 5.76 49.56
#